data_AF-F7JLX4-F1
#
_entry.id   AF-F7JLX4-F1
#
_cell.length_a   1.000
_cell.length_b   1.000
_cell.length_c   1.000
_cell.angle_alpha   90.00
_cell.angle_beta   90.00
_cell.angle_gamma   90.00
#
_symmetry.space_group_name_H-M   'P 1'
#
loop_
_entity.id
_entity.type
_entity.pdbx_description
1 polymer ?
#
loop_
_entity_poly.entity_id
_entity_poly.type
_entity_poly.pdbx_seq_one_letter_code
_entity_poly.pdbx_strand_id
1 'polypeptide(L)'
;MNLKQLEAFVEVAEKNSFSKAAKALYLTQPTVSAHISALEKELGSRLLIRNTKEVELSESGKRLYEYAKQIVLLTAQIEQEFGKKKNAVRNHILRSRRRRFRRSIFFRIS
;
A
#
# COMPACT_ATOMS: atom_id res chain seq x y z
N MET A 1 6.32 -5.07 13.62
CA MET A 1 6.62 -5.25 12.20
C MET A 1 5.28 -5.18 11.53
N ASN A 2 5.15 -4.45 10.44
CA ASN A 2 3.88 -4.32 9.74
C ASN A 2 4.05 -4.42 8.22
N LEU A 3 2.93 -4.58 7.51
CA LEU A 3 2.94 -4.79 6.06
C LEU A 3 3.60 -3.63 5.31
N LYS A 4 3.33 -2.37 5.69
CA LYS A 4 3.93 -1.19 5.05
C LYS A 4 5.45 -1.16 5.15
N GLN A 5 6.00 -1.68 6.25
CA GLN A 5 7.45 -1.82 6.40
C GLN A 5 8.03 -2.88 5.47
N LEU A 6 7.32 -4.01 5.30
CA LEU A 6 7.73 -5.07 4.38
C LEU A 6 7.61 -4.63 2.92
N GLU A 7 6.53 -3.92 2.54
CA GLU A 7 6.36 -3.31 1.22
C GLU A 7 7.48 -2.31 0.92
N ALA A 8 7.78 -1.41 1.87
CA ALA A 8 8.89 -0.48 1.74
C ALA A 8 10.23 -1.19 1.55
N PHE A 9 10.47 -2.26 2.30
CA PHE A 9 11.70 -3.06 2.19
C PHE A 9 11.83 -3.76 0.84
N VAL A 10 10.77 -4.47 0.40
CA VAL A 10 10.74 -5.14 -0.90
C VAL A 10 10.96 -4.15 -2.03
N GLU A 11 10.28 -3.00 -2.00
CA GLU A 11 10.41 -2.00 -3.06
C GLU A 11 11.82 -1.38 -3.11
N VAL A 12 12.43 -1.09 -1.94
CA VAL A 12 13.81 -0.58 -1.90
C VAL A 12 14.80 -1.62 -2.43
N ALA A 13 14.60 -2.90 -2.10
CA ALA A 13 15.42 -4.00 -2.58
C ALA A 13 15.30 -4.19 -4.11
N GLU A 14 14.11 -4.01 -4.69
CA GLU A 14 13.91 -4.15 -6.14
C GLU A 14 14.41 -2.96 -6.94
N LYS A 15 14.36 -1.75 -6.38
CA LYS A 15 14.78 -0.52 -7.07
C LYS A 15 16.21 -0.10 -6.78
N ASN A 16 16.89 -0.74 -5.83
CA ASN A 16 18.20 -0.36 -5.28
C ASN A 16 18.29 1.13 -4.92
N SER A 17 17.15 1.74 -4.53
CA SER A 17 17.04 3.19 -4.32
C SER A 17 15.83 3.57 -3.49
N PHE A 18 16.08 4.27 -2.38
CA PHE A 18 15.02 4.83 -1.53
C PHE A 18 14.11 5.81 -2.26
N SER A 19 14.68 6.67 -3.11
CA SER A 19 13.92 7.69 -3.84
C SER A 19 13.02 7.08 -4.90
N LYS A 20 13.48 6.03 -5.60
CA LYS A 20 12.65 5.31 -6.58
C LYS A 20 11.54 4.51 -5.87
N ALA A 21 11.87 3.85 -4.76
CA ALA A 21 10.89 3.10 -3.98
C ALA A 21 9.80 3.99 -3.39
N ALA A 22 10.18 5.17 -2.85
CA ALA A 22 9.23 6.14 -2.36
C ALA A 22 8.23 6.60 -3.44
N LYS A 23 8.73 6.86 -4.66
CA LYS A 23 7.86 7.18 -5.79
C LYS A 23 6.91 6.04 -6.16
N ALA A 24 7.39 4.80 -6.17
CA ALA A 24 6.56 3.63 -6.49
C ALA A 24 5.46 3.37 -5.45
N LEU A 25 5.74 3.65 -4.18
CA LEU A 25 4.78 3.47 -3.07
C LEU A 25 3.91 4.70 -2.81
N TYR A 26 4.05 5.77 -3.60
CA TYR A 26 3.37 7.07 -3.35
C TYR A 26 3.67 7.63 -1.95
N LEU A 27 4.92 7.49 -1.49
CA LEU A 27 5.41 7.96 -0.20
C LEU A 27 6.54 8.98 -0.38
N THR A 28 6.91 9.63 0.72
CA THR A 28 8.15 10.43 0.77
C THR A 28 9.34 9.53 1.09
N GLN A 29 10.53 9.90 0.61
CA GLN A 29 11.77 9.17 0.91
C GLN A 29 12.08 9.09 2.42
N PRO A 30 11.85 10.14 3.25
CA PRO A 30 11.94 10.04 4.71
C PRO A 30 10.99 8.99 5.30
N THR A 31 9.75 8.88 4.81
CA THR A 31 8.78 7.87 5.26
C THR A 31 9.29 6.45 4.98
N VAL A 32 9.79 6.20 3.77
CA VAL A 32 10.38 4.90 3.41
C VAL A 32 11.59 4.61 4.30
N SER A 33 12.51 5.57 4.48
CA SER A 33 13.66 5.36 5.37
C SER A 33 13.23 5.06 6.81
N ALA A 34 12.20 5.73 7.33
CA ALA A 34 11.68 5.48 8.67
C ALA A 34 11.07 4.07 8.79
N HIS A 35 10.36 3.61 7.76
CA HIS A 35 9.84 2.24 7.71
C HIS A 35 10.96 1.20 7.75
N ILE A 36 12.02 1.36 6.95
CA ILE A 36 13.18 0.47 6.96
C ILE A 36 13.88 0.50 8.33
N SER A 37 14.18 1.68 8.86
CA SER A 37 14.90 1.78 10.15
C SER A 37 14.11 1.18 11.31
N ALA A 38 12.77 1.31 11.30
CA ALA A 38 11.92 0.67 12.29
C ALA A 38 11.94 -0.87 12.15
N LEU A 39 11.91 -1.37 10.92
CA LEU A 39 11.99 -2.81 10.62
C LEU A 39 13.34 -3.41 11.06
N GLU A 40 14.45 -2.77 10.70
CA GLU A 40 15.80 -3.18 11.09
C GLU A 40 15.98 -3.17 12.61
N LYS A 41 15.44 -2.14 13.30
CA LYS A 41 15.47 -2.04 14.76
C LYS A 41 14.71 -3.19 15.41
N GLU A 42 13.52 -3.50 14.90
CA GLU A 42 12.69 -4.55 15.49
C GLU A 42 13.26 -5.94 15.28
N LEU A 43 13.86 -6.20 14.11
CA LEU A 43 14.50 -7.48 13.80
C LEU A 43 15.95 -7.58 14.32
N GLY A 44 16.46 -6.53 14.96
CA GLY A 44 17.83 -6.47 15.48
C GLY A 44 18.91 -6.71 14.42
N SER A 45 18.61 -6.45 13.15
CA SER A 45 19.45 -6.82 12.00
C SER A 45 19.48 -5.71 10.97
N ARG A 46 20.67 -5.40 10.44
CA ARG A 46 20.77 -4.57 9.23
C ARG A 46 20.34 -5.40 8.03
N LEU A 47 19.39 -4.88 7.27
CA LEU A 47 18.81 -5.51 6.09
C LEU A 47 19.38 -4.90 4.81
N LEU A 48 19.76 -3.63 4.86
CA LEU A 48 20.32 -2.90 3.72
C LEU A 48 21.72 -2.35 4.02
N ILE A 49 22.59 -2.46 3.03
CA ILE A 49 23.91 -1.85 3.00
C ILE A 49 23.80 -0.61 2.09
N ARG A 50 24.13 0.55 2.64
CA ARG A 50 24.05 1.83 1.93
C ARG A 50 25.45 2.22 1.47
N ASN A 51 25.68 2.18 0.16
CA ASN A 51 26.85 2.79 -0.48
C ASN A 51 26.48 4.21 -0.97
N THR A 52 27.48 5.02 -1.29
CA THR A 52 27.27 6.43 -1.73
C THR A 52 26.42 6.56 -2.99
N LYS A 53 26.25 5.50 -3.77
CA LYS A 53 25.48 5.51 -5.04
C LYS A 53 24.32 4.52 -5.06
N GLU A 54 24.42 3.41 -4.34
CA GLU A 54 23.51 2.27 -4.47
C GLU A 54 23.14 1.66 -3.12
N VAL A 55 22.00 0.99 -3.10
CA VAL A 55 21.51 0.23 -1.96
C VAL A 55 21.58 -1.25 -2.32
N GLU A 56 22.17 -2.03 -1.42
CA GLU A 56 22.30 -3.49 -1.57
C GLU A 56 21.68 -4.22 -0.38
N LEU A 57 21.26 -5.47 -0.58
CA LEU A 57 20.78 -6.33 0.50
C LEU A 57 21.97 -6.91 1.29
N SER A 58 21.89 -6.85 2.62
CA SER A 58 22.76 -7.66 3.48
C SER A 58 22.41 -9.14 3.38
N GLU A 59 23.22 -10.04 3.96
CA GLU A 59 22.87 -11.47 4.05
C GLU A 59 21.55 -11.73 4.78
N SER A 60 21.28 -10.98 5.86
CA SER A 60 19.98 -11.02 6.55
C SER A 60 18.87 -10.41 5.69
N GLY A 61 19.18 -9.36 4.93
CA GLY A 61 18.27 -8.74 3.97
C GLY A 61 17.83 -9.70 2.88
N LYS A 62 18.75 -10.46 2.28
CA LYS A 62 18.45 -11.48 1.27
C LYS A 62 17.49 -12.53 1.80
N ARG A 63 17.73 -13.05 3.01
CA ARG A 63 16.81 -14.00 3.65
C ARG A 63 15.44 -13.38 3.92
N LEU A 64 15.38 -12.16 4.44
CA LEU A 64 14.10 -11.49 4.69
C LEU A 64 13.34 -11.20 3.39
N TYR A 65 14.03 -10.85 2.30
CA TYR A 65 13.42 -10.50 1.02
C TYR A 65 12.53 -11.62 0.49
N GLU A 66 13.00 -12.88 0.56
CA GLU A 66 12.22 -14.04 0.14
C GLU A 66 10.91 -14.18 0.93
N TYR A 67 10.95 -14.01 2.25
CA TYR A 67 9.75 -14.06 3.08
C TYR A 67 8.84 -12.85 2.87
N ALA A 68 9.41 -11.64 2.84
CA ALA A 68 8.67 -10.39 2.70
C ALA A 68 7.91 -10.35 1.37
N LYS A 69 8.54 -10.80 0.28
CA LYS A 69 7.92 -10.88 -1.04
C LYS A 69 6.72 -11.82 -1.05
N GLN A 70 6.84 -12.99 -0.42
CA GLN A 70 5.72 -13.94 -0.29
C GLN A 70 4.56 -13.36 0.52
N ILE A 71 4.86 -12.70 1.65
CA ILE A 71 3.84 -12.07 2.50
C ILE A 71 3.09 -10.96 1.75
N VAL A 72 3.82 -10.08 1.04
CA VAL A 72 3.21 -9.00 0.24
C VAL A 72 2.34 -9.58 -0.88
N LEU A 73 2.83 -10.60 -1.59
CA LEU A 73 2.07 -11.26 -2.66
C LEU A 73 0.79 -11.92 -2.13
N LEU A 74 0.89 -12.69 -1.04
CA LEU A 74 -0.25 -13.35 -0.44
C LEU A 74 -1.29 -12.33 0.06
N THR A 75 -0.83 -11.21 0.61
CA THR A 75 -1.74 -10.14 1.04
C THR A 75 -2.47 -9.53 -0.15
N ALA A 76 -1.78 -9.26 -1.26
CA ALA A 76 -2.41 -8.78 -2.49
C ALA A 76 -3.43 -9.79 -3.06
N GLN A 77 -3.14 -11.09 -2.97
CA GLN A 77 -4.08 -12.16 -3.36
C GLN A 77 -5.34 -12.15 -2.48
N ILE A 78 -5.17 -12.03 -1.16
CA ILE A 78 -6.30 -11.92 -0.22
C ILE A 78 -7.15 -10.69 -0.57
N GLU A 79 -6.54 -9.54 -0.84
CA GLU A 79 -7.28 -8.34 -1.23
C GLU A 79 -8.01 -8.49 -2.56
N GLN A 80 -7.44 -9.20 -3.53
CA GLN A 80 -8.09 -9.51 -4.81
C GLN A 80 -9.31 -10.42 -4.64
N GLU A 81 -9.16 -11.52 -3.89
CA GLU A 81 -10.20 -12.52 -3.66
C GLU A 81 -11.35 -11.96 -2.80
N PHE A 82 -11.03 -11.23 -1.73
CA PHE A 82 -12.01 -10.79 -0.74
C PHE A 82 -12.41 -9.31 -0.86
N GLY A 83 -11.62 -8.47 -1.55
CA GLY A 83 -11.82 -7.02 -1.63
C GLY A 83 -12.96 -6.55 -2.54
N LYS A 84 -13.50 -7.42 -3.41
CA LYS A 84 -14.59 -7.05 -4.34
C LYS A 84 -15.96 -6.80 -3.68
N LYS A 85 -16.13 -6.99 -2.37
CA LYS A 85 -17.44 -6.79 -1.70
C LYS A 85 -17.74 -5.37 -1.20
N LYS A 86 -16.77 -4.44 -1.16
CA LYS A 86 -17.04 -3.07 -0.63
C LYS A 86 -17.86 -2.16 -1.55
N ASN A 87 -17.94 -2.43 -2.85
CA ASN A 87 -18.65 -1.56 -3.81
C ASN A 87 -20.07 -2.02 -4.19
N ALA A 88 -20.47 -3.26 -3.87
CA ALA A 88 -21.82 -3.75 -4.19
C ALA A 88 -22.89 -3.17 -3.24
N VAL A 89 -22.57 -3.02 -1.94
CA VAL A 89 -23.55 -2.57 -0.94
C VAL A 89 -23.83 -1.06 -1.04
N ARG A 90 -22.85 -0.26 -1.48
CA ARG A 90 -23.03 1.20 -1.64
C ARG A 90 -23.93 1.57 -2.83
N ASN A 91 -23.90 0.78 -3.90
CA ASN A 91 -24.76 1.01 -5.07
C ASN A 91 -26.22 0.54 -4.86
N HIS A 92 -26.46 -0.42 -3.96
CA HIS A 92 -27.82 -0.87 -3.65
C HIS A 92 -28.60 0.13 -2.78
N ILE A 93 -27.92 0.88 -1.91
CA ILE A 93 -28.54 1.89 -1.01
C ILE A 93 -28.79 3.23 -1.74
N LEU A 94 -28.05 3.53 -2.81
CA LEU A 94 -28.24 4.78 -3.57
C LEU A 94 -29.32 4.71 -4.66
N ARG A 95 -29.78 3.51 -5.07
CA ARG A 95 -30.88 3.36 -6.05
C ARG A 95 -32.27 3.33 -5.44
N SER A 96 -32.41 3.06 -4.14
CA SER A 96 -33.70 2.95 -3.44
C SER A 96 -34.23 4.29 -2.87
N ARG A 97 -33.50 5.41 -3.02
CA ARG A 97 -33.96 6.77 -2.64
C ARG A 97 -34.28 7.73 -3.80
N ARG A 98 -34.23 7.29 -5.06
CA ARG A 98 -34.65 8.09 -6.24
C ARG A 98 -35.96 7.62 -6.90
N ARG A 99 -36.94 7.16 -6.09
CA ARG A 99 -38.32 6.87 -6.55
C ARG A 99 -39.42 7.51 -5.71
N ARG A 100 -39.10 8.54 -4.93
CA ARG A 100 -40.09 9.42 -4.28
C ARG A 100 -39.60 10.86 -4.41
N PHE A 101 -39.89 11.50 -5.55
CA PHE A 101 -40.16 12.95 -5.68
C PHE A 101 -40.45 13.22 -7.16
N ARG A 102 -41.61 12.73 -7.61
CA ARG A 102 -42.34 13.35 -8.72
C ARG A 102 -43.52 14.07 -8.08
N ARG A 103 -43.74 15.32 -8.51
CA ARG A 103 -44.85 16.24 -8.22
C ARG A 103 -44.50 17.37 -7.25
N SER A 104 -44.06 18.50 -7.81
CA SER A 104 -44.73 19.80 -7.67
C SER A 104 -43.73 20.91 -8.01
N ILE A 105 -43.69 21.33 -9.27
CA ILE A 105 -43.31 22.66 -9.77
C ILE A 105 -43.82 22.68 -11.21
N PHE A 106 -45.12 22.96 -11.34
CA PHE A 106 -45.73 23.40 -12.58
C PHE A 106 -47.03 24.11 -12.19
N PHE A 107 -46.93 25.33 -11.66
CA PHE A 107 -47.98 26.35 -11.76
C PHE A 107 -47.49 27.71 -11.25
N ARG A 108 -47.90 28.78 -11.95
CA ARG A 108 -47.61 30.22 -11.79
C ARG A 108 -46.20 30.63 -12.25
N ILE A 109 -46.03 31.59 -13.17
CA ILE A 109 -46.60 32.95 -13.18
C ILE A 109 -46.91 33.40 -14.63
N SER A 110 -48.00 34.16 -14.74
CA SER A 110 -48.47 34.95 -15.89
C SER A 110 -47.61 36.16 -16.20
#